data_AF-A0A292S357-F1
#
_entry.id   AF-A0A292S357-F1
#
_cell.length_a   1.000
_cell.length_b   1.000
_cell.length_c   1.000
_cell.angle_alpha   90.00
_cell.angle_beta   90.00
_cell.angle_gamma   90.00
#
_symmetry.space_group_name_H-M   'P 1'
#
loop_
_entity.id
_entity.type
_entity.pdbx_description
1 polymer ?
#
loop_
_entity_poly.entity_id
_entity_poly.type
_entity_poly.pdbx_seq_one_letter_code
_entity_poly.pdbx_strand_id
1 'polypeptide(L)'
;MKVNSNRDISFKSIYTNKALKKGLEFAAQDGAMFSATTILALSMLARPAAIALAPHTDKENKKVACAKSLASSAAGYLLTLFVSTPFVNAMMKIDEQPQRFLKPETINNFKKGSEKLYQSKSYTLATQLFKLGLGLIVAAPKAILTCAGMPYVMRYIFNQKNEKKPENLSFKGKGNDKLAHGIGKILDNKGMQKFSDRYKDSNFPMHIIAATDALTTATFIHETNRSDKIEERRKKAVIYNAGISTTLSITSSYILDGLTKNPTEKFIQKFKEANKLDPNLDKQVEGIKIAKPIILVGCVYYMLIPFISTFLADIADHNPKLDIPHKKKPQNFDNVLKK
;
A
#
# COMPACT_ATOMS: atom_id res chain seq x y z
N MET A 1 19.35 -25.75 47.45
CA MET A 1 19.29 -25.70 45.96
C MET A 1 18.57 -24.43 45.52
N LYS A 2 19.29 -23.39 45.08
CA LYS A 2 18.69 -22.22 44.44
C LYS A 2 18.58 -22.51 42.95
N VAL A 3 17.36 -22.62 42.44
CA VAL A 3 17.08 -22.78 41.01
C VAL A 3 17.37 -21.44 40.34
N ASN A 4 18.45 -21.40 39.57
CA ASN A 4 18.89 -20.24 38.80
C ASN A 4 18.00 -20.13 37.56
N SER A 5 16.92 -19.34 37.64
CA SER A 5 16.03 -19.08 36.50
C SER A 5 16.58 -17.96 35.62
N ASN A 6 17.68 -18.22 34.91
CA ASN A 6 18.08 -17.42 33.76
C ASN A 6 17.53 -18.09 32.49
N ARG A 7 16.26 -17.79 32.16
CA ARG A 7 15.78 -17.98 30.79
C ARG A 7 16.28 -16.83 29.93
N ASP A 8 17.54 -16.92 29.54
CA ASP A 8 18.16 -16.10 28.48
C ASP A 8 17.80 -16.64 27.07
N ILE A 9 16.58 -17.17 26.95
CA ILE A 9 16.00 -17.67 25.71
C ILE A 9 15.15 -16.53 25.16
N SER A 10 15.61 -15.81 24.12
CA SER A 10 14.74 -15.35 23.01
C SER A 10 15.42 -14.36 22.03
N PHE A 11 16.30 -13.45 22.43
CA PHE A 11 16.73 -12.39 21.49
C PHE A 11 17.90 -12.74 20.56
N LYS A 12 18.90 -13.50 21.02
CA LYS A 12 20.07 -13.90 20.18
C LYS A 12 19.67 -14.85 19.02
N SER A 13 18.56 -15.56 19.19
CA SER A 13 17.98 -16.49 18.21
C SER A 13 17.39 -15.76 17.00
N ILE A 14 16.75 -14.61 17.20
CA ILE A 14 16.09 -13.87 16.11
C ILE A 14 17.13 -13.31 15.14
N TYR A 15 18.22 -12.71 15.66
CA TYR A 15 19.25 -12.10 14.83
C TYR A 15 20.05 -13.10 13.98
N THR A 16 20.12 -14.37 14.40
CA THR A 16 20.86 -15.42 13.69
C THR A 16 19.96 -16.35 12.88
N ASN A 17 18.65 -16.08 12.84
CA ASN A 17 17.65 -16.94 12.20
C ASN A 17 17.87 -17.02 10.66
N LYS A 18 18.00 -18.24 10.14
CA LYS A 18 18.24 -18.49 8.70
C LYS A 18 17.11 -18.01 7.80
N ALA A 19 15.85 -18.11 8.23
CA ALA A 19 14.70 -17.65 7.46
C ALA A 19 14.64 -16.12 7.42
N LEU A 20 14.94 -15.45 8.54
CA LEU A 20 15.07 -13.99 8.58
C LEU A 20 16.17 -13.53 7.62
N LYS A 21 17.38 -14.11 7.71
CA LYS A 21 18.51 -13.78 6.83
C LYS A 21 18.18 -13.96 5.35
N LYS A 22 17.60 -15.09 4.96
CA LYS A 22 17.14 -15.33 3.57
C LYS A 22 16.07 -14.34 3.12
N GLY A 23 15.15 -13.98 4.01
CA GLY A 23 14.13 -12.95 3.74
C GLY A 23 14.74 -11.58 3.51
N LEU A 24 15.74 -11.20 4.30
CA LEU A 24 16.50 -9.95 4.14
C LEU A 24 17.33 -9.96 2.86
N GLU A 25 17.97 -11.08 2.52
CA GLU A 25 18.71 -11.23 1.26
C GLU A 25 17.79 -11.14 0.04
N PHE A 26 16.58 -11.70 0.12
CA PHE A 26 15.55 -11.56 -0.91
C PHE A 26 15.06 -10.12 -1.02
N ALA A 27 14.83 -9.44 0.10
CA ALA A 27 14.48 -8.01 0.11
C ALA A 27 15.57 -7.13 -0.50
N ALA A 28 16.84 -7.46 -0.29
CA ALA A 28 17.97 -6.74 -0.89
C ALA A 28 18.14 -7.08 -2.38
N GLN A 29 17.89 -8.33 -2.78
CA GLN A 29 18.04 -8.78 -4.17
C GLN A 29 16.91 -8.28 -5.07
N ASP A 30 15.67 -8.30 -4.57
CA ASP A 30 14.50 -7.87 -5.31
C ASP A 30 13.47 -7.26 -4.34
N GLY A 31 13.78 -6.03 -3.91
CA GLY A 31 12.92 -5.28 -2.99
C GLY A 31 11.50 -5.07 -3.51
N ALA A 32 11.32 -5.06 -4.83
CA ALA A 32 10.00 -4.93 -5.46
C ALA A 32 9.18 -6.20 -5.32
N MET A 33 9.73 -7.37 -5.66
CA MET A 33 9.04 -8.67 -5.47
C MET A 33 8.86 -9.01 -4.00
N PHE A 34 9.83 -8.68 -3.14
CA PHE A 34 9.67 -8.79 -1.70
C PHE A 34 8.48 -7.95 -1.22
N SER A 35 8.42 -6.68 -1.59
CA SER A 35 7.30 -5.79 -1.25
C SER A 35 5.97 -6.33 -1.73
N ALA A 36 5.87 -6.72 -3.01
CA ALA A 36 4.65 -7.25 -3.59
C ALA A 36 4.18 -8.54 -2.88
N THR A 37 5.09 -9.47 -2.61
CA THR A 37 4.78 -10.74 -1.96
C THR A 37 4.36 -10.54 -0.50
N THR A 38 5.08 -9.69 0.24
CA THR A 38 4.73 -9.36 1.64
C THR A 38 3.40 -8.65 1.74
N ILE A 39 3.14 -7.66 0.87
CA ILE A 39 1.86 -6.94 0.83
C ILE A 39 0.72 -7.90 0.49
N LEU A 40 0.92 -8.76 -0.52
CA LEU A 40 -0.08 -9.76 -0.90
C LEU A 40 -0.39 -10.69 0.27
N ALA A 41 0.63 -11.27 0.90
CA ALA A 41 0.47 -12.17 2.05
C ALA A 41 -0.23 -11.51 3.24
N LEU A 42 0.19 -10.29 3.61
CA LEU A 42 -0.45 -9.54 4.70
C LEU A 42 -1.91 -9.20 4.36
N SER A 43 -2.19 -8.87 3.10
CA SER A 43 -3.55 -8.53 2.66
C SER A 43 -4.48 -9.74 2.60
N MET A 44 -3.95 -10.93 2.31
CA MET A 44 -4.71 -12.18 2.20
C MET A 44 -4.90 -12.88 3.54
N LEU A 45 -3.95 -12.74 4.47
CA LEU A 45 -3.96 -13.50 5.73
C LEU A 45 -4.20 -12.58 6.94
N ALA A 46 -3.33 -11.59 7.12
CA ALA A 46 -3.32 -10.78 8.33
C ALA A 46 -4.54 -9.86 8.43
N ARG A 47 -4.99 -9.28 7.30
CA ARG A 47 -6.14 -8.37 7.27
C ARG A 47 -7.48 -9.06 7.50
N PRO A 48 -7.81 -10.19 6.84
CA PRO A 48 -8.98 -10.98 7.20
C PRO A 48 -8.98 -11.43 8.66
N ALA A 49 -7.82 -11.86 9.19
CA ALA A 49 -7.70 -12.26 10.58
C ALA A 49 -7.95 -11.08 11.54
N ALA A 50 -7.37 -9.91 11.27
CA ALA A 50 -7.59 -8.71 12.08
C ALA A 50 -9.05 -8.25 12.07
N ILE A 51 -9.71 -8.27 10.91
CA ILE A 51 -11.14 -7.95 10.78
C ILE A 51 -12.00 -8.98 11.54
N ALA A 52 -11.65 -10.26 11.49
CA ALA A 52 -12.34 -11.32 12.23
C ALA A 52 -12.23 -11.14 13.75
N LEU A 53 -11.05 -10.72 14.22
CA LEU A 53 -10.75 -10.50 15.64
C LEU A 53 -11.32 -9.20 16.20
N ALA A 54 -11.84 -8.28 15.37
CA ALA A 54 -12.45 -7.04 15.83
C ALA A 54 -13.58 -7.32 16.85
N PRO A 55 -13.52 -6.78 18.08
CA PRO A 55 -14.50 -7.05 19.12
C PRO A 55 -15.85 -6.40 18.79
N HIS A 56 -16.95 -6.88 19.39
CA HIS A 56 -18.30 -6.28 19.31
C HIS A 56 -18.74 -5.80 17.92
N THR A 57 -18.37 -6.50 16.85
CA THR A 57 -18.74 -6.17 15.47
C THR A 57 -19.66 -7.25 14.91
N ASP A 58 -20.75 -6.86 14.27
CA ASP A 58 -21.67 -7.79 13.58
C ASP A 58 -20.92 -8.71 12.59
N LYS A 59 -21.31 -9.98 12.55
CA LYS A 59 -20.63 -11.02 11.73
C LYS A 59 -20.68 -10.68 10.25
N GLU A 60 -21.77 -10.09 9.77
CA GLU A 60 -21.90 -9.70 8.37
C GLU A 60 -21.12 -8.42 8.05
N ASN A 61 -21.04 -7.44 8.97
CA ASN A 61 -20.17 -6.27 8.80
C ASN A 61 -18.69 -6.67 8.72
N LYS A 62 -18.25 -7.69 9.48
CA LYS A 62 -16.91 -8.29 9.32
C LYS A 62 -16.71 -8.91 7.93
N LYS A 63 -17.69 -9.66 7.42
CA LYS A 63 -17.62 -10.27 6.07
C LYS A 63 -17.50 -9.21 4.97
N VAL A 64 -18.31 -8.15 5.06
CA VAL A 64 -18.30 -7.05 4.09
C VAL A 64 -16.97 -6.30 4.13
N ALA A 65 -16.42 -6.02 5.32
CA ALA A 65 -15.10 -5.39 5.47
C ALA A 65 -13.98 -6.28 4.89
N CYS A 66 -14.05 -7.59 5.09
CA CYS A 66 -13.12 -8.56 4.52
C CYS A 66 -13.22 -8.61 2.99
N ALA A 67 -14.43 -8.65 2.44
CA ALA A 67 -14.65 -8.66 1.00
C ALA A 67 -14.17 -7.38 0.30
N LYS A 68 -14.41 -6.22 0.91
CA LYS A 68 -13.83 -4.93 0.48
C LYS A 68 -12.31 -4.99 0.44
N SER A 69 -11.69 -5.51 1.50
CA SER A 69 -10.24 -5.62 1.58
C SER A 69 -9.68 -6.48 0.45
N LEU A 70 -10.23 -7.67 0.25
CA LEU A 70 -9.75 -8.62 -0.75
C LEU A 70 -10.02 -8.15 -2.18
N ALA A 71 -11.19 -7.56 -2.44
CA ALA A 71 -11.50 -6.93 -3.73
C ALA A 71 -10.55 -5.76 -4.03
N SER A 72 -10.23 -4.93 -3.03
CA SER A 72 -9.32 -3.80 -3.18
C SER A 72 -7.88 -4.24 -3.45
N SER A 73 -7.42 -5.29 -2.76
CA SER A 73 -6.12 -5.90 -2.99
C SER A 73 -6.01 -6.51 -4.39
N ALA A 74 -7.03 -7.25 -4.85
CA ALA A 74 -7.05 -7.85 -6.17
C ALA A 74 -7.09 -6.79 -7.29
N ALA A 75 -7.99 -5.81 -7.18
CA ALA A 75 -8.09 -4.71 -8.13
C ALA A 75 -6.79 -3.88 -8.16
N GLY A 76 -6.23 -3.60 -6.98
CA GLY A 76 -4.94 -2.91 -6.85
C GLY A 76 -3.81 -3.69 -7.52
N TYR A 77 -3.71 -5.00 -7.28
CA TYR A 77 -2.67 -5.85 -7.85
C TYR A 77 -2.77 -5.91 -9.38
N LEU A 78 -3.97 -6.13 -9.94
CA LEU A 78 -4.19 -6.16 -11.38
C LEU A 78 -3.86 -4.81 -12.04
N LEU A 79 -4.38 -3.70 -11.51
CA LEU A 79 -4.05 -2.37 -12.04
C LEU A 79 -2.56 -2.06 -11.92
N THR A 80 -1.91 -2.49 -10.84
CA THR A 80 -0.47 -2.35 -10.67
C THR A 80 0.28 -3.16 -11.73
N LEU A 81 -0.12 -4.39 -12.02
CA LEU A 81 0.49 -5.18 -13.11
C LEU A 81 0.30 -4.53 -14.49
N PHE A 82 -0.89 -3.99 -14.78
CA PHE A 82 -1.18 -3.38 -16.07
C PHE A 82 -0.51 -2.01 -16.27
N VAL A 83 -0.50 -1.16 -15.23
CA VAL A 83 -0.06 0.25 -15.33
C VAL A 83 1.36 0.42 -14.83
N SER A 84 1.72 -0.21 -13.71
CA SER A 84 3.02 0.04 -13.06
C SER A 84 4.15 -0.79 -13.63
N THR A 85 3.94 -2.05 -14.03
CA THR A 85 5.03 -2.90 -14.54
C THR A 85 5.77 -2.30 -15.74
N PRO A 86 5.12 -1.82 -16.83
CA PRO A 86 5.84 -1.19 -17.93
C PRO A 86 6.54 0.11 -17.51
N PHE A 87 5.99 0.80 -16.51
CA PHE A 87 6.52 2.06 -16.00
C PHE A 87 7.72 1.87 -15.06
N VAL A 88 7.64 0.95 -14.10
CA VAL A 88 8.73 0.57 -13.20
C VAL A 88 9.89 0.02 -14.02
N ASN A 89 9.61 -0.82 -15.03
CA ASN A 89 10.63 -1.30 -15.96
C ASN A 89 11.28 -0.15 -16.74
N ALA A 90 10.51 0.87 -17.14
CA ALA A 90 11.05 2.06 -17.81
C ALA A 90 11.92 2.92 -16.87
N MET A 91 11.52 3.07 -15.60
CA MET A 91 12.32 3.78 -14.60
C MET A 91 13.61 3.02 -14.26
N MET A 92 13.55 1.69 -14.11
CA MET A 92 14.73 0.85 -13.90
C MET A 92 15.73 1.01 -15.05
N LYS A 93 15.27 1.08 -16.30
CA LYS A 93 16.14 1.38 -17.45
C LYS A 93 16.82 2.75 -17.35
N ILE A 94 16.13 3.77 -16.80
CA ILE A 94 16.72 5.09 -16.55
C ILE A 94 17.74 5.02 -15.40
N ASP A 95 17.46 4.24 -14.36
CA ASP A 95 18.37 4.07 -13.22
C ASP A 95 19.65 3.29 -13.61
N GLU A 96 19.53 2.27 -14.46
CA GLU A 96 20.64 1.43 -14.94
C GLU A 96 21.46 2.09 -16.06
N GLN A 97 20.82 2.84 -16.97
CA GLN A 97 21.47 3.51 -18.10
C GLN A 97 21.10 5.00 -18.19
N PRO A 98 21.39 5.81 -17.15
CA PRO A 98 20.93 7.20 -17.10
C PRO A 98 21.46 8.04 -18.26
N GLN A 99 22.68 7.78 -18.72
CA GLN A 99 23.30 8.50 -19.86
C GLN A 99 22.57 8.29 -21.19
N ARG A 100 21.78 7.22 -21.31
CA ARG A 100 21.00 6.91 -22.52
C ARG A 100 19.65 7.65 -22.55
N PHE A 101 19.13 8.05 -21.38
CA PHE A 101 17.76 8.56 -21.25
C PHE A 101 17.67 9.96 -20.64
N LEU A 102 18.76 10.48 -20.04
CA LEU A 102 18.85 11.79 -19.42
C LEU A 102 20.03 12.58 -20.01
N LYS A 103 19.90 13.90 -20.04
CA LYS A 103 21.00 14.78 -20.44
C LYS A 103 22.15 14.74 -19.42
N PRO A 104 23.42 14.87 -19.84
CA PRO A 104 24.56 14.94 -18.93
C PRO A 104 24.45 16.05 -17.88
N GLU A 105 23.89 17.20 -18.25
CA GLU A 105 23.62 18.32 -17.34
C GLU A 105 22.61 17.95 -16.25
N THR A 106 21.53 17.25 -16.62
CA THR A 106 20.50 16.74 -15.70
C THR A 106 21.10 15.73 -14.72
N ILE A 107 21.97 14.84 -15.22
CA ILE A 107 22.69 13.87 -14.39
C ILE A 107 23.54 14.60 -13.34
N ASN A 108 24.30 15.62 -13.74
CA ASN A 108 25.12 16.40 -12.80
C ASN A 108 24.28 17.19 -11.79
N ASN A 109 23.19 17.83 -12.25
CA ASN A 109 22.28 18.60 -11.41
C ASN A 109 21.55 17.76 -10.36
N PHE A 110 21.21 16.51 -10.71
CA PHE A 110 20.64 15.59 -9.75
C PHE A 110 21.71 14.95 -8.86
N LYS A 111 22.88 14.62 -9.39
CA LYS A 111 23.93 13.90 -8.65
C LYS A 111 24.50 14.73 -7.49
N LYS A 112 24.78 16.04 -7.68
CA LYS A 112 25.25 16.99 -6.64
C LYS A 112 26.15 16.37 -5.54
N GLY A 113 27.18 15.61 -5.94
CA GLY A 113 28.16 14.99 -5.01
C GLY A 113 27.85 13.57 -4.52
N SER A 114 26.74 12.96 -4.93
CA SER A 114 26.41 11.54 -4.66
C SER A 114 27.18 10.62 -5.62
N GLU A 115 27.62 9.42 -5.22
CA GLU A 115 28.32 8.51 -6.14
C GLU A 115 27.41 8.00 -7.28
N LYS A 116 26.14 7.74 -6.98
CA LYS A 116 25.13 7.22 -7.93
C LYS A 116 23.83 8.05 -7.91
N LEU A 117 23.12 8.08 -9.05
CA LEU A 117 21.94 8.94 -9.24
C LEU A 117 20.81 8.66 -8.24
N TYR A 118 20.51 7.38 -7.99
CA TYR A 118 19.46 6.92 -7.07
C TYR A 118 19.74 7.24 -5.58
N GLN A 119 20.96 7.63 -5.24
CA GLN A 119 21.32 8.04 -3.89
C GLN A 119 21.02 9.53 -3.64
N SER A 120 20.81 10.32 -4.69
CA SER A 120 20.44 11.73 -4.55
C SER A 120 18.98 11.88 -4.10
N LYS A 121 18.77 12.64 -3.03
CA LYS A 121 17.43 12.99 -2.53
C LYS A 121 16.57 13.66 -3.58
N SER A 122 17.13 14.55 -4.41
CA SER A 122 16.37 15.27 -5.44
C SER A 122 15.92 14.33 -6.57
N TYR A 123 16.79 13.40 -6.98
CA TYR A 123 16.42 12.40 -7.98
C TYR A 123 15.38 11.43 -7.43
N THR A 124 15.55 10.97 -6.18
CA THR A 124 14.60 10.11 -5.48
C THR A 124 13.24 10.78 -5.32
N LEU A 125 13.18 12.07 -5.00
CA LEU A 125 11.92 12.81 -4.95
C LEU A 125 11.27 12.89 -6.35
N ALA A 126 12.03 13.27 -7.39
CA ALA A 126 11.50 13.38 -8.75
C ALA A 126 10.89 12.05 -9.24
N THR A 127 11.63 10.96 -9.08
CA THR A 127 11.18 9.61 -9.43
C THR A 127 10.00 9.14 -8.57
N GLN A 128 9.94 9.51 -7.30
CA GLN A 128 8.78 9.25 -6.45
C GLN A 128 7.53 9.99 -6.91
N LEU A 129 7.62 11.25 -7.35
CA LEU A 129 6.47 12.00 -7.87
C LEU A 129 5.82 11.31 -9.07
N PHE A 130 6.62 10.68 -9.93
CA PHE A 130 6.11 9.86 -11.02
C PHE A 130 5.34 8.63 -10.53
N LYS A 131 5.91 7.89 -9.57
CA LYS A 131 5.27 6.70 -8.98
C LYS A 131 3.97 7.08 -8.25
N LEU A 132 3.97 8.19 -7.53
CA LEU A 132 2.82 8.71 -6.79
C LEU A 132 1.75 9.31 -7.70
N GLY A 133 2.16 10.01 -8.77
CA GLY A 133 1.26 10.53 -9.79
C GLY A 133 0.51 9.43 -10.53
N LEU A 134 1.15 8.29 -10.80
CA LEU A 134 0.45 7.10 -11.29
C LEU A 134 -0.56 6.58 -10.28
N GLY A 135 -0.21 6.59 -8.99
CA GLY A 135 -1.14 6.29 -7.89
C GLY A 135 -2.42 7.11 -7.95
N LEU A 136 -2.32 8.43 -8.19
CA LEU A 136 -3.46 9.32 -8.38
C LEU A 136 -4.32 8.95 -9.59
N ILE A 137 -3.70 8.61 -10.73
CA ILE A 137 -4.42 8.25 -11.96
C ILE A 137 -5.21 6.94 -11.77
N VAL A 138 -4.61 5.95 -11.10
CA VAL A 138 -5.24 4.63 -10.88
C VAL A 138 -6.18 4.60 -9.68
N ALA A 139 -6.19 5.64 -8.83
CA ALA A 139 -7.01 5.74 -7.62
C ALA A 139 -8.50 5.52 -7.91
N ALA A 140 -9.07 6.30 -8.83
CA ALA A 140 -10.49 6.23 -9.17
C ALA A 140 -10.85 4.89 -9.84
N PRO A 141 -10.12 4.43 -10.89
CA PRO A 141 -10.34 3.12 -11.49
C PRO A 141 -10.24 1.97 -10.48
N LYS A 142 -9.27 2.02 -9.57
CA LYS A 142 -9.13 1.03 -8.49
C LYS A 142 -10.34 1.02 -7.58
N ALA A 143 -10.82 2.19 -7.15
CA ALA A 143 -12.00 2.31 -6.30
C ALA A 143 -13.26 1.75 -6.98
N ILE A 144 -13.45 2.05 -8.26
CA ILE A 144 -14.57 1.53 -9.07
C ILE A 144 -14.50 0.01 -9.18
N LEU A 145 -13.34 -0.54 -9.56
CA LEU A 145 -13.14 -2.00 -9.65
C LEU A 145 -13.31 -2.69 -8.30
N THR A 146 -12.87 -2.05 -7.22
CA THR A 146 -13.06 -2.55 -5.86
C THR A 146 -14.55 -2.64 -5.53
N CYS A 147 -15.30 -1.56 -5.76
CA CYS A 147 -16.75 -1.50 -5.52
C CYS A 147 -17.48 -2.57 -6.33
N ALA A 148 -17.13 -2.72 -7.62
CA ALA A 148 -17.70 -3.73 -8.51
C ALA A 148 -17.31 -5.17 -8.13
N GLY A 149 -16.11 -5.38 -7.57
CA GLY A 149 -15.57 -6.68 -7.21
C GLY A 149 -16.06 -7.21 -5.85
N MET A 150 -16.47 -6.33 -4.93
CA MET A 150 -16.93 -6.73 -3.58
C MET A 150 -18.03 -7.81 -3.59
N PRO A 151 -19.11 -7.71 -4.40
CA PRO A 151 -20.16 -8.73 -4.43
C PRO A 151 -19.65 -10.11 -4.90
N TYR A 152 -18.70 -10.13 -5.84
CA TYR A 152 -18.10 -11.38 -6.33
C TYR A 152 -17.22 -12.03 -5.28
N VAL A 153 -16.40 -11.24 -4.57
CA VAL A 153 -15.58 -11.74 -3.46
C VAL A 153 -16.46 -12.24 -2.31
N MET A 154 -17.55 -11.53 -1.98
CA MET A 154 -18.51 -11.99 -0.97
C MET A 154 -19.13 -13.35 -1.33
N ARG A 155 -19.55 -13.52 -2.59
CA ARG A 155 -20.07 -14.80 -3.08
C ARG A 155 -19.03 -15.92 -3.02
N TYR A 156 -17.82 -15.66 -3.48
CA TYR A 156 -16.80 -16.71 -3.67
C TYR A 156 -16.15 -17.18 -2.36
N ILE A 157 -15.98 -16.28 -1.37
CA ILE A 157 -15.31 -16.59 -0.11
C ILE A 157 -16.28 -17.01 1.00
N PHE A 158 -17.53 -16.52 0.98
CA PHE A 158 -18.50 -16.78 2.04
C PHE A 158 -19.67 -17.69 1.64
N ASN A 159 -19.88 -17.99 0.36
CA ASN A 159 -20.81 -19.03 -0.12
C ASN A 159 -20.02 -20.08 -0.93
N GLN A 160 -19.70 -21.21 -0.31
CA GLN A 160 -18.96 -22.30 -0.95
C GLN A 160 -19.81 -22.99 -2.02
N LYS A 161 -19.51 -22.74 -3.30
CA LYS A 161 -19.50 -23.77 -4.35
C LYS A 161 -18.27 -23.57 -5.22
N ASN A 162 -17.53 -24.66 -5.36
CA ASN A 162 -16.26 -24.76 -6.08
C ASN A 162 -16.34 -24.15 -7.48
N GLU A 163 -15.37 -23.30 -7.87
CA GLU A 163 -14.70 -23.41 -9.18
C GLU A 163 -13.56 -22.40 -9.45
N LYS A 164 -12.46 -22.97 -9.96
CA LYS A 164 -11.27 -22.46 -10.66
C LYS A 164 -10.31 -21.47 -9.95
N LYS A 165 -9.09 -22.01 -9.71
CA LYS A 165 -7.86 -21.28 -9.36
C LYS A 165 -7.60 -20.15 -10.35
N PRO A 166 -7.13 -18.98 -9.91
CA PRO A 166 -6.71 -17.92 -10.81
C PRO A 166 -5.57 -18.44 -11.70
N GLU A 167 -5.72 -18.27 -13.01
CA GLU A 167 -4.67 -18.59 -13.99
C GLU A 167 -3.43 -17.71 -13.76
N ASN A 168 -2.27 -18.31 -13.99
CA ASN A 168 -0.97 -17.64 -13.96
C ASN A 168 -0.92 -16.53 -15.02
N LEU A 169 -1.28 -15.30 -14.63
CA LEU A 169 -1.10 -14.11 -15.45
C LEU A 169 0.37 -13.68 -15.39
N SER A 170 1.16 -14.27 -16.28
CA SER A 170 2.50 -13.80 -16.64
C SER A 170 2.36 -12.61 -17.59
N PHE A 171 2.34 -11.38 -17.08
CA PHE A 171 2.47 -10.19 -17.92
C PHE A 171 3.95 -9.84 -18.12
N LYS A 172 4.55 -10.41 -19.18
CA LYS A 172 5.81 -9.90 -19.73
C LYS A 172 5.49 -8.68 -20.59
N GLY A 173 5.41 -7.51 -19.96
CA GLY A 173 5.35 -6.24 -20.70
C GLY A 173 6.58 -6.10 -21.59
N LYS A 174 6.41 -6.12 -22.92
CA LYS A 174 7.49 -5.79 -23.86
C LYS A 174 7.93 -4.35 -23.61
N GLY A 175 9.08 -4.17 -22.97
CA GLY A 175 9.63 -2.88 -22.61
C GLY A 175 10.06 -2.09 -23.84
N ASN A 176 9.16 -1.25 -24.36
CA ASN A 176 9.49 -0.26 -25.37
C ASN A 176 10.20 0.94 -24.71
N ASP A 177 11.34 1.36 -25.25
CA ASP A 177 12.18 2.45 -24.70
C ASP A 177 11.51 3.84 -24.80
N LYS A 178 10.37 3.95 -25.50
CA LYS A 178 9.56 5.17 -25.61
C LYS A 178 9.08 5.70 -24.24
N LEU A 179 8.68 4.81 -23.32
CA LEU A 179 8.26 5.21 -21.98
C LEU A 179 9.43 5.77 -21.17
N ALA A 180 10.59 5.13 -21.25
CA ALA A 180 11.81 5.60 -20.58
C ALA A 180 12.26 6.97 -21.13
N HIS A 181 12.21 7.17 -22.45
CA HIS A 181 12.48 8.48 -23.06
C HIS A 181 11.45 9.55 -22.67
N GLY A 182 10.16 9.19 -22.53
CA GLY A 182 9.11 10.09 -22.09
C GLY A 182 9.31 10.57 -20.65
N ILE A 183 9.59 9.65 -19.73
CA ILE A 183 9.93 9.97 -18.33
C ILE A 183 11.23 10.79 -18.29
N GLY A 184 12.24 10.39 -19.06
CA GLY A 184 13.52 11.10 -19.18
C GLY A 184 13.35 12.56 -19.59
N LYS A 185 12.50 12.86 -20.58
CA LYS A 185 12.21 14.25 -21.01
C LYS A 185 11.61 15.11 -19.91
N ILE A 186 10.80 14.54 -19.02
CA ILE A 186 10.18 15.30 -17.93
C ILE A 186 11.19 15.47 -16.77
N LEU A 187 12.05 14.48 -16.51
CA LEU A 187 13.18 14.62 -15.59
C LEU A 187 14.21 15.65 -16.07
N ASP A 188 14.40 15.76 -17.39
CA ASP A 188 15.24 16.78 -18.04
C ASP A 188 14.65 18.20 -17.98
N ASN A 189 13.40 18.36 -17.53
CA ASN A 189 12.78 19.67 -17.43
C ASN A 189 13.38 20.46 -16.24
N LYS A 190 13.90 21.66 -16.51
CA LYS A 190 14.45 22.58 -15.50
C LYS A 190 13.45 22.91 -14.39
N GLY A 191 12.16 22.98 -14.70
CA GLY A 191 11.09 23.19 -13.71
C GLY A 191 10.97 22.01 -12.74
N MET A 192 11.01 20.78 -13.25
CA MET A 192 11.01 19.56 -12.42
C MET A 192 12.28 19.49 -11.55
N GLN A 193 13.45 19.75 -12.12
CA GLN A 193 14.72 19.76 -11.36
C GLN A 193 14.71 20.80 -10.23
N LYS A 194 14.25 22.03 -10.51
CA LYS A 194 14.11 23.09 -9.48
C LYS A 194 13.08 22.74 -8.41
N PHE A 195 11.95 22.16 -8.80
CA PHE A 195 10.92 21.71 -7.88
C PHE A 195 11.47 20.63 -6.95
N SER A 196 12.08 19.59 -7.50
CA SER A 196 12.65 18.49 -6.71
C SER A 196 13.79 18.95 -5.82
N ASP A 197 14.63 19.91 -6.23
CA ASP A 197 15.68 20.45 -5.35
C ASP A 197 15.11 21.29 -4.19
N ARG A 198 14.04 22.05 -4.44
CA ARG A 198 13.35 22.86 -3.43
C ARG A 198 12.62 22.02 -2.38
N TYR A 199 12.01 20.92 -2.79
CA TYR A 199 11.12 20.12 -1.93
C TYR A 199 11.73 18.80 -1.44
N LYS A 200 13.00 18.49 -1.76
CA LYS A 200 13.69 17.23 -1.40
C LYS A 200 13.68 16.90 0.09
N ASP A 201 13.67 17.91 0.95
CA ASP A 201 13.68 17.75 2.41
C ASP A 201 12.29 17.99 3.04
N SER A 202 11.26 18.14 2.21
CA SER A 202 9.87 18.33 2.65
C SER A 202 9.07 17.03 2.61
N ASN A 203 7.96 16.99 3.35
CA ASN A 203 7.02 15.86 3.35
C ASN A 203 6.08 15.85 2.12
N PHE A 204 6.48 16.45 1.00
CA PHE A 204 5.65 16.54 -0.21
C PHE A 204 5.16 15.18 -0.74
N PRO A 205 5.98 14.11 -0.80
CA PRO A 205 5.50 12.76 -1.13
C PRO A 205 4.34 12.31 -0.26
N MET A 206 4.41 12.61 1.04
CA MET A 206 3.39 12.23 2.01
C MET A 206 2.06 12.94 1.75
N HIS A 207 2.10 14.22 1.37
CA HIS A 207 0.89 14.97 1.01
C HIS A 207 0.22 14.41 -0.25
N ILE A 208 0.99 13.95 -1.24
CA ILE A 208 0.42 13.29 -2.42
C ILE A 208 -0.20 11.93 -2.04
N ILE A 209 0.45 11.15 -1.17
CA ILE A 209 -0.12 9.88 -0.67
C ILE A 209 -1.44 10.15 0.04
N ALA A 210 -1.48 11.14 0.95
CA ALA A 210 -2.70 11.51 1.65
C ALA A 210 -3.81 11.98 0.69
N ALA A 211 -3.48 12.79 -0.32
CA ALA A 211 -4.43 13.22 -1.35
C ALA A 211 -4.94 12.05 -2.20
N THR A 212 -4.06 11.10 -2.53
CA THR A 212 -4.40 9.89 -3.29
C THR A 212 -5.36 8.99 -2.50
N ASP A 213 -5.07 8.78 -1.22
CA ASP A 213 -5.92 7.98 -0.32
C ASP A 213 -7.28 8.66 -0.13
N ALA A 214 -7.31 9.99 0.05
CA ALA A 214 -8.54 10.77 0.15
C ALA A 214 -9.39 10.65 -1.14
N LEU A 215 -8.78 10.82 -2.31
CA LEU A 215 -9.46 10.70 -3.60
C LEU A 215 -10.00 9.29 -3.84
N THR A 216 -9.19 8.27 -3.55
CA THR A 216 -9.59 6.85 -3.66
C THR A 216 -10.81 6.58 -2.77
N THR A 217 -10.77 7.10 -1.54
CA THR A 217 -11.83 6.91 -0.55
C THR A 217 -13.10 7.65 -0.95
N ALA A 218 -12.99 8.90 -1.38
CA ALA A 218 -14.11 9.70 -1.85
C ALA A 218 -14.80 9.04 -3.06
N THR A 219 -13.99 8.55 -4.02
CA THR A 219 -14.50 7.82 -5.19
C THR A 219 -15.21 6.54 -4.76
N PHE A 220 -14.60 5.76 -3.87
CA PHE A 220 -15.20 4.52 -3.36
C PHE A 220 -16.53 4.78 -2.62
N ILE A 221 -16.60 5.84 -1.80
CA ILE A 221 -17.83 6.25 -1.10
C ILE A 221 -18.89 6.68 -2.11
N HIS A 222 -18.53 7.47 -3.13
CA HIS A 222 -19.44 7.89 -4.18
C HIS A 222 -20.05 6.70 -4.93
N GLU A 223 -19.21 5.76 -5.37
CA GLU A 223 -19.63 4.54 -6.07
C GLU A 223 -20.46 3.63 -5.17
N THR A 224 -20.09 3.50 -3.89
CA THR A 224 -20.84 2.69 -2.92
C THR A 224 -22.26 3.23 -2.72
N ASN A 225 -22.42 4.55 -2.61
CA ASN A 225 -23.74 5.18 -2.47
C ASN A 225 -24.64 4.91 -3.68
N ARG A 226 -24.07 4.97 -4.89
CA ARG A 226 -24.82 4.80 -6.15
C ARG A 226 -25.02 3.35 -6.59
N SER A 227 -24.29 2.41 -5.99
CA SER A 227 -24.33 1.01 -6.39
C SER A 227 -25.62 0.33 -5.91
N ASP A 228 -26.36 -0.26 -6.85
CA ASP A 228 -27.48 -1.18 -6.54
C ASP A 228 -26.99 -2.58 -6.17
N LYS A 229 -25.69 -2.86 -6.33
CA LYS A 229 -25.08 -4.17 -6.06
C LYS A 229 -24.65 -4.36 -4.60
N ILE A 230 -24.69 -3.30 -3.80
CA ILE A 230 -24.41 -3.33 -2.36
C ILE A 230 -25.72 -3.11 -1.63
N GLU A 231 -26.07 -4.02 -0.71
CA GLU A 231 -27.31 -3.91 0.06
C GLU A 231 -27.41 -2.55 0.77
N GLU A 232 -28.57 -1.88 0.64
CA GLU A 232 -28.78 -0.51 1.13
C GLU A 232 -28.45 -0.37 2.62
N ARG A 233 -28.88 -1.34 3.44
CA ARG A 233 -28.61 -1.40 4.88
C ARG A 233 -27.12 -1.49 5.25
N ARG A 234 -26.24 -1.87 4.30
CA ARG A 234 -24.79 -2.06 4.53
C ARG A 234 -23.95 -0.91 4.00
N LYS A 235 -24.52 -0.02 3.18
CA LYS A 235 -23.77 1.10 2.58
C LYS A 235 -23.17 2.00 3.66
N LYS A 236 -23.92 2.28 4.72
CA LYS A 236 -23.48 3.10 5.86
C LYS A 236 -22.21 2.53 6.52
N ALA A 237 -22.25 1.29 7.00
CA ALA A 237 -21.08 0.60 7.55
C ALA A 237 -19.86 0.59 6.60
N VAL A 238 -20.06 0.32 5.31
CA VAL A 238 -18.98 0.28 4.30
C VAL A 238 -18.30 1.64 4.11
N ILE A 239 -19.10 2.70 4.08
CA ILE A 239 -18.66 4.09 3.93
C ILE A 239 -17.90 4.54 5.17
N TYR A 240 -18.43 4.31 6.38
CA TYR A 240 -17.74 4.63 7.62
C TYR A 240 -16.42 3.88 7.76
N ASN A 241 -16.42 2.58 7.45
CA ASN A 241 -15.19 1.80 7.43
C ASN A 241 -14.15 2.38 6.44
N ALA A 242 -14.57 2.88 5.28
CA ALA A 242 -13.68 3.52 4.31
C ALA A 242 -13.09 4.82 4.86
N GLY A 243 -13.94 5.72 5.34
CA GLY A 243 -13.51 7.01 5.89
C GLY A 243 -12.56 6.85 7.07
N ILE A 244 -12.95 6.04 8.06
CA ILE A 244 -12.16 5.81 9.28
C ILE A 244 -10.82 5.15 8.94
N SER A 245 -10.80 4.15 8.06
CA SER A 245 -9.54 3.50 7.66
C SER A 245 -8.57 4.48 7.02
N THR A 246 -9.07 5.40 6.19
CA THR A 246 -8.27 6.40 5.50
C THR A 246 -7.72 7.45 6.45
N THR A 247 -8.55 7.95 7.37
CA THR A 247 -8.10 8.87 8.42
C THR A 247 -7.04 8.24 9.30
N LEU A 248 -7.23 6.98 9.72
CA LEU A 248 -6.25 6.24 10.51
C LEU A 248 -4.97 5.96 9.72
N SER A 249 -5.07 5.66 8.42
CA SER A 249 -3.93 5.47 7.53
C SER A 249 -3.06 6.71 7.49
N ILE A 250 -3.66 7.84 7.09
CA ILE A 250 -2.95 9.12 6.95
C ILE A 250 -2.30 9.50 8.29
N THR A 251 -3.05 9.51 9.39
CA THR A 251 -2.52 9.90 10.71
C THR A 251 -1.41 8.97 11.21
N SER A 252 -1.59 7.65 11.07
CA SER A 252 -0.58 6.67 11.48
C SER A 252 0.70 6.79 10.68
N SER A 253 0.60 7.07 9.38
CA SER A 253 1.78 7.24 8.51
C SER A 253 2.65 8.42 8.98
N TYR A 254 2.05 9.54 9.43
CA TYR A 254 2.82 10.68 9.98
C TYR A 254 3.47 10.36 11.35
N ILE A 255 2.83 9.51 12.17
CA ILE A 255 3.33 9.15 13.51
C ILE A 255 4.45 8.10 13.46
N LEU A 256 4.33 7.09 12.56
CA LEU A 256 5.26 5.96 12.48
C LEU A 256 6.68 6.36 12.07
N ASP A 257 6.82 7.41 11.27
CA ASP A 257 8.13 7.84 10.77
C ASP A 257 9.02 8.38 11.90
N GLY A 258 8.42 9.02 12.91
CA GLY A 258 9.11 9.49 14.12
C GLY A 258 9.43 8.37 15.12
N LEU A 259 8.47 7.47 15.38
CA LEU A 259 8.59 6.46 16.44
C LEU A 259 9.58 5.33 16.11
N THR A 260 9.82 5.06 14.83
CA THR A 260 10.53 3.83 14.41
C THR A 260 12.02 4.04 14.14
N LYS A 261 12.53 5.27 14.19
CA LYS A 261 13.94 5.57 13.87
C LYS A 261 14.92 4.95 14.87
N ASN A 262 14.79 5.30 16.15
CA ASN A 262 15.72 4.86 17.22
C ASN A 262 15.70 3.34 17.49
N PRO A 263 14.54 2.65 17.51
CA PRO A 263 14.50 1.19 17.69
C PRO A 263 15.16 0.43 16.54
N THR A 264 15.05 0.96 15.31
CA THR A 264 15.64 0.33 14.12
C THR A 264 17.17 0.36 14.19
N GLU A 265 17.74 1.50 14.54
CA GLU A 265 19.21 1.64 14.60
C GLU A 265 19.80 0.70 15.65
N LYS A 266 19.13 0.58 16.82
CA LYS A 266 19.49 -0.40 17.85
C LYS A 266 19.36 -1.85 17.36
N PHE A 267 18.34 -2.17 16.56
CA PHE A 267 18.17 -3.51 15.97
C PHE A 267 19.30 -3.82 14.98
N ILE A 268 19.61 -2.90 14.07
CA ILE A 268 20.69 -3.07 13.08
C ILE A 268 22.03 -3.26 13.80
N GLN A 269 22.31 -2.49 14.85
CA GLN A 269 23.54 -2.62 15.62
C GLN A 269 23.67 -4.01 16.25
N LYS A 270 22.62 -4.50 16.94
CA LYS A 270 22.61 -5.85 17.52
C LYS A 270 22.68 -6.95 16.46
N PHE A 271 22.02 -6.75 15.31
CA PHE A 271 22.06 -7.69 14.19
C PHE A 271 23.48 -7.79 13.60
N LYS A 272 24.16 -6.66 13.40
CA LYS A 272 25.56 -6.61 12.98
C LYS A 272 26.47 -7.30 13.98
N GLU A 273 26.28 -7.04 15.27
CA GLU A 273 27.07 -7.66 16.33
C GLU A 273 26.90 -9.19 16.40
N ALA A 274 25.68 -9.69 16.17
CA ALA A 274 25.38 -11.12 16.18
C ALA A 274 25.91 -11.87 14.94
N ASN A 275 26.20 -11.16 13.85
CA ASN A 275 26.49 -11.75 12.54
C ASN A 275 27.80 -11.23 11.91
N LYS A 276 28.75 -10.75 12.71
CA LYS A 276 30.03 -10.16 12.24
C LYS A 276 30.85 -11.07 11.31
N LEU A 277 30.66 -12.38 11.39
CA LEU A 277 31.36 -13.38 10.58
C LEU A 277 30.56 -13.84 9.35
N ASP A 278 29.36 -13.29 9.14
CA ASP A 278 28.50 -13.64 8.00
C ASP A 278 28.96 -12.87 6.74
N PRO A 279 29.38 -13.56 5.67
CA PRO A 279 29.83 -12.90 4.45
C PRO A 279 28.72 -12.09 3.75
N ASN A 280 27.44 -12.36 4.05
CA ASN A 280 26.30 -11.65 3.49
C ASN A 280 25.80 -10.51 4.39
N LEU A 281 26.52 -10.17 5.46
CA LEU A 281 26.05 -9.22 6.47
C LEU A 281 25.60 -7.87 5.89
N ASP A 282 26.38 -7.29 4.97
CA ASP A 282 26.06 -5.99 4.37
C ASP A 282 24.78 -6.07 3.51
N LYS A 283 24.62 -7.16 2.75
CA LYS A 283 23.42 -7.44 1.97
C LYS A 283 22.19 -7.63 2.87
N GLN A 284 22.34 -8.31 4.00
CA GLN A 284 21.27 -8.49 4.98
C GLN A 284 20.89 -7.16 5.65
N VAL A 285 21.86 -6.29 5.95
CA VAL A 285 21.63 -4.95 6.53
C VAL A 285 20.92 -4.02 5.53
N GLU A 286 21.28 -4.08 4.25
CA GLU A 286 20.54 -3.42 3.17
C GLU A 286 19.09 -3.92 3.10
N GLY A 287 18.91 -5.24 3.18
CA GLY A 287 17.60 -5.89 3.28
C GLY A 287 16.76 -5.36 4.45
N ILE A 288 17.34 -5.10 5.62
CA ILE A 288 16.62 -4.53 6.77
C ILE A 288 16.10 -3.13 6.46
N LYS A 289 16.89 -2.30 5.78
CA LYS A 289 16.49 -0.94 5.41
C LYS A 289 15.33 -0.93 4.41
N ILE A 290 15.29 -1.91 3.50
CA ILE A 290 14.22 -2.08 2.51
C ILE A 290 12.97 -2.71 3.15
N ALA A 291 13.14 -3.75 3.97
CA ALA A 291 12.04 -4.48 4.59
C ALA A 291 11.32 -3.67 5.68
N LYS A 292 12.03 -2.79 6.41
CA LYS A 292 11.48 -1.96 7.48
C LYS A 292 10.21 -1.22 7.07
N PRO A 293 10.22 -0.32 6.06
CA PRO A 293 9.03 0.44 5.71
C PRO A 293 7.91 -0.49 5.23
N ILE A 294 8.23 -1.55 4.49
CA ILE A 294 7.27 -2.52 3.96
C ILE A 294 6.53 -3.26 5.10
N ILE A 295 7.28 -3.75 6.10
CA ILE A 295 6.71 -4.51 7.21
C ILE A 295 6.01 -3.59 8.20
N LEU A 296 6.57 -2.43 8.55
CA LEU A 296 5.93 -1.52 9.52
C LEU A 296 4.64 -0.91 8.97
N VAL A 297 4.70 -0.36 7.76
CA VAL A 297 3.50 0.17 7.09
C VAL A 297 2.53 -0.96 6.80
N GLY A 298 3.04 -2.12 6.38
CA GLY A 298 2.22 -3.32 6.15
C GLY A 298 1.48 -3.77 7.41
N CYS A 299 2.14 -3.91 8.54
CA CYS A 299 1.52 -4.34 9.80
C CYS A 299 0.47 -3.35 10.29
N VAL A 300 0.74 -2.05 10.24
CA VAL A 300 -0.24 -1.05 10.67
C VAL A 300 -1.43 -1.00 9.72
N TYR A 301 -1.17 -1.00 8.40
CA TYR A 301 -2.21 -0.90 7.38
C TYR A 301 -3.05 -2.17 7.21
N TYR A 302 -2.46 -3.34 7.42
CA TYR A 302 -3.13 -4.63 7.23
C TYR A 302 -3.58 -5.30 8.53
N MET A 303 -3.14 -4.86 9.72
CA MET A 303 -3.63 -5.44 10.98
C MET A 303 -4.30 -4.41 11.89
N LEU A 304 -3.61 -3.33 12.24
CA LEU A 304 -4.11 -2.38 13.25
C LEU A 304 -5.29 -1.54 12.72
N ILE A 305 -5.13 -0.94 11.55
CA ILE A 305 -6.16 -0.09 10.94
C ILE A 305 -7.44 -0.89 10.65
N PRO A 306 -7.39 -2.08 10.02
CA PRO A 306 -8.59 -2.87 9.74
C PRO A 306 -9.31 -3.32 11.01
N PHE A 307 -8.57 -3.66 12.07
CA PHE A 307 -9.14 -4.00 13.37
C PHE A 307 -9.94 -2.82 13.96
N ILE A 308 -9.31 -1.64 14.05
CA ILE A 308 -9.91 -0.45 14.65
C ILE A 308 -11.05 0.09 13.77
N SER A 309 -10.85 0.19 12.46
CA SER A 309 -11.84 0.77 11.55
C SER A 309 -13.08 -0.10 11.39
N THR A 310 -12.94 -1.42 11.53
CA THR A 310 -14.09 -2.34 11.52
C THR A 310 -14.92 -2.16 12.79
N PHE A 311 -14.28 -2.11 13.95
CA PHE A 311 -14.95 -1.87 15.23
C PHE A 311 -15.67 -0.51 15.28
N LEU A 312 -14.97 0.57 14.89
CA LEU A 312 -15.55 1.92 14.92
C LEU A 312 -16.66 2.11 13.88
N ALA A 313 -16.58 1.45 12.73
CA ALA A 313 -17.64 1.51 11.73
C ALA A 313 -18.93 0.86 12.24
N ASP A 314 -18.84 -0.23 13.00
CA ASP A 314 -20.00 -0.91 13.59
C ASP A 314 -20.69 -0.03 14.64
N ILE A 315 -19.92 0.66 15.48
CA ILE A 315 -20.45 1.64 16.45
C ILE A 315 -21.17 2.79 15.73
N ALA A 316 -20.60 3.30 14.64
CA ALA A 316 -21.18 4.39 13.87
C ALA A 316 -22.46 3.96 13.13
N ASP A 317 -22.53 2.71 12.67
CA ASP A 317 -23.70 2.14 11.99
C ASP A 317 -24.92 2.10 12.91
N HIS A 318 -24.72 1.69 14.17
CA HIS A 318 -25.77 1.58 15.20
C HIS A 318 -26.12 2.91 15.91
N ASN A 319 -25.47 4.02 15.55
CA ASN A 319 -25.76 5.32 16.15
C ASN A 319 -26.77 6.13 15.30
N PRO A 320 -28.00 6.37 15.80
CA PRO A 320 -29.05 7.07 15.04
C PRO A 320 -28.76 8.56 14.82
N LYS A 321 -27.85 9.17 15.59
CA LYS A 321 -27.44 10.57 15.41
C LYS A 321 -26.49 10.78 14.22
N LEU A 322 -25.99 9.70 13.62
CA LEU A 322 -25.06 9.70 12.49
C LEU A 322 -25.72 9.19 11.20
N ASP A 323 -27.06 9.19 11.13
CA ASP A 323 -27.76 8.85 9.89
C ASP A 323 -27.50 9.89 8.81
N ILE A 324 -26.97 9.40 7.68
CA ILE A 324 -26.77 10.22 6.49
C ILE A 324 -28.17 10.48 5.90
N PRO A 325 -28.56 11.73 5.59
CA PRO A 325 -29.86 12.01 5.02
C PRO A 325 -30.03 11.25 3.70
N HIS A 326 -30.90 10.24 3.71
CA HIS A 326 -31.25 9.50 2.50
C HIS A 326 -31.87 10.47 1.49
N LYS A 327 -31.29 10.54 0.27
CA LYS A 327 -32.04 11.05 -0.87
C LYS A 327 -33.26 10.14 -1.04
N LYS A 328 -34.46 10.67 -0.76
CA LYS A 328 -35.72 10.03 -1.15
C LYS A 328 -35.61 9.68 -2.64
N LYS A 329 -35.82 8.41 -2.98
CA LYS A 329 -36.08 8.03 -4.38
C LYS A 329 -37.20 8.95 -4.89
N PRO A 330 -37.09 9.54 -6.09
CA PRO A 330 -38.23 10.22 -6.68
C PRO A 330 -39.39 9.22 -6.70
N GLN A 331 -40.51 9.59 -6.07
CA GLN A 331 -41.74 8.83 -6.18
C GLN A 331 -42.09 8.75 -7.67
N ASN A 332 -42.30 7.54 -8.18
CA ASN A 332 -42.83 7.34 -9.53
C ASN A 332 -44.13 8.15 -9.66
N PHE A 333 -44.09 9.18 -10.48
CA PHE A 333 -45.26 10.01 -10.83
C PHE A 333 -46.11 9.36 -11.96
N ASP A 334 -46.11 8.03 -12.07
CA ASP A 334 -46.82 7.33 -13.15
C ASP A 334 -48.28 6.98 -12.83
N ASN A 335 -48.85 7.46 -11.71
CA ASN A 335 -50.24 7.17 -11.33
C ASN A 335 -51.17 8.40 -11.28
N VAL A 336 -50.84 9.52 -11.93
CA VAL A 336 -51.71 10.71 -11.96
C VAL A 336 -52.45 10.91 -13.30
N LEU A 337 -52.26 10.05 -14.31
CA LEU A 337 -52.96 10.15 -15.60
C LEU A 337 -53.84 8.93 -15.92
N LYS A 338 -54.54 8.41 -14.90
CA LYS A 338 -55.77 7.62 -15.10
C LYS A 338 -56.88 8.20 -14.24
N LYS A 339 -57.51 9.26 -14.75
CA LYS A 339 -58.86 9.66 -14.38
C LYS A 339 -59.64 9.94 -15.65
#